data_AF-A0A9C8J982-F1
#
_entry.id   AF-A0A9C8J982-F1
#
_cell.length_a   1.000
_cell.length_b   1.000
_cell.length_c   1.000
_cell.angle_alpha   90.00
_cell.angle_beta   90.00
_cell.angle_gamma   90.00
#
_symmetry.space_group_name_H-M   'P 1'
#
loop_
_entity.id
_entity.type
_entity.pdbx_description
1 polymer ?
#
loop_
_entity_poly.entity_id
_entity_poly.type
_entity_poly.pdbx_seq_one_letter_code
_entity_poly.pdbx_strand_id
1 'polypeptide(L)' 'DSKMNRIQSLKDNLTGCIGCGCLSMNKCHLLNPEDILHEQGTGAQRLFDE' A
#
# COMPACT_ATOMS: atom_id res chain seq x y z
N ASP A 1 -13.54 17.98 -2.77
CA ASP A 1 -12.48 18.13 -1.75
C ASP A 1 -11.97 16.83 -1.16
N SER A 2 -12.83 15.96 -0.60
CA SER A 2 -12.38 14.71 0.06
C SER A 2 -11.52 13.76 -0.80
N LYS A 3 -11.83 13.64 -2.10
CA LYS A 3 -11.06 12.82 -3.06
C LYS A 3 -9.64 13.35 -3.30
N MET A 4 -9.51 14.67 -3.45
CA MET A 4 -8.22 15.34 -3.64
C MET A 4 -7.33 15.19 -2.40
N ASN A 5 -7.90 15.40 -1.21
CA ASN A 5 -7.18 15.27 0.05
C ASN A 5 -6.64 13.85 0.27
N ARG A 6 -7.44 12.83 -0.11
CA ARG A 6 -7.01 11.42 -0.08
C ARG A 6 -5.85 11.13 -1.03
N ILE A 7 -5.91 11.65 -2.25
CA ILE A 7 -4.82 11.45 -3.23
C ILE A 7 -3.55 12.18 -2.79
N GLN A 8 -3.67 13.37 -2.19
CA GLN A 8 -2.53 14.12 -1.70
C GLN A 8 -1.84 13.39 -0.53
N SER A 9 -2.61 12.93 0.46
CA SER A 9 -2.09 12.16 1.59
C SER A 9 -1.38 10.87 1.13
N LEU A 10 -1.91 10.19 0.11
CA LEU A 10 -1.28 9.00 -0.46
C LEU A 10 0.08 9.34 -1.10
N LYS A 11 0.17 10.44 -1.85
CA LYS A 11 1.42 10.90 -2.48
C LYS A 11 2.49 11.23 -1.45
N ASP A 12 2.11 11.92 -0.37
CA ASP A 12 3.04 12.33 0.68
C ASP A 12 3.63 11.10 1.40
N ASN A 13 2.77 10.11 1.71
CA ASN A 13 3.19 8.85 2.31
C ASN A 13 4.11 8.03 1.39
N LEU A 14 3.82 8.00 0.08
CA LEU A 14 4.66 7.31 -0.91
C LEU A 14 6.06 7.94 -1.01
N THR A 15 6.11 9.27 -1.01
CA THR A 15 7.37 10.02 -1.09
C THR A 15 8.24 9.77 0.14
N GLY A 16 7.64 9.74 1.33
CA GLY A 16 8.35 9.38 2.57
C GLY A 16 8.91 7.95 2.55
N CYS A 17 8.20 7.00 1.95
CA CYS A 17 8.64 5.60 1.85
C CYS A 17 9.78 5.40 0.84
N ILE A 18 9.75 6.12 -0.29
CA ILE A 18 10.86 6.15 -1.25
C ILE A 18 12.12 6.75 -0.58
N GLY A 19 11.94 7.81 0.23
CA GLY A 19 13.03 8.46 0.96
C GLY A 19 13.62 7.63 2.10
N CYS A 20 12.82 6.78 2.76
CA CYS A 20 13.31 5.85 3.79
C CYS A 20 14.19 4.73 3.21
N GLY A 21 13.93 4.32 1.96
CA GLY A 21 14.62 3.21 1.29
C GLY A 21 14.50 1.85 1.99
N CYS A 22 13.77 1.79 3.10
CA CYS A 22 13.84 0.70 4.05
C CYS A 22 12.97 -0.50 3.64
N LEU A 23 11.92 -0.29 2.82
CA LEU A 23 10.94 -1.31 2.37
C LEU A 23 10.59 -2.34 3.46
N SER A 24 10.61 -1.88 4.72
CA SER A 24 10.58 -2.75 5.88
C SER A 24 9.13 -3.06 6.16
N MET A 25 8.74 -4.32 6.00
CA MET A 25 7.37 -4.80 6.23
C MET A 25 6.84 -4.45 7.64
N ASN A 26 7.73 -4.27 8.62
CA ASN A 26 7.34 -3.92 9.99
C ASN A 26 7.16 -2.40 10.25
N LYS A 27 7.57 -1.53 9.32
CA LYS A 27 7.59 -0.06 9.51
C LYS A 27 6.86 0.73 8.42
N CYS A 28 6.57 0.11 7.28
CA CYS A 28 5.97 0.80 6.15
C CYS A 28 4.47 1.04 6.42
N HIS A 29 4.06 2.29 6.63
CA HIS A 29 2.65 2.70 6.82
C HIS A 29 1.78 2.48 5.56
N LEU A 30 2.43 2.19 4.43
CA LEU A 30 1.81 1.77 3.17
C LEU A 30 1.53 0.25 3.13
N LEU A 31 1.84 -0.49 4.19
CA LEU A 31 1.32 -1.85 4.32
C LEU A 31 -0.20 -1.80 4.26
N ASN A 32 -0.78 -2.79 3.60
CA ASN A 32 -2.20 -3.06 3.63
C ASN A 32 -2.45 -4.09 4.75
N PRO A 33 -2.67 -3.68 6.02
CA PRO A 33 -2.78 -4.61 7.15
C PRO A 33 -3.99 -5.55 7.02
N GLU A 34 -4.96 -5.17 6.19
CA GLU A 34 -6.16 -5.96 5.90
C GLU A 34 -6.06 -6.70 4.56
N ASP A 35 -4.84 -7.02 4.11
CA ASP A 35 -4.64 -7.77 2.87
C ASP A 35 -5.07 -9.24 3.02
N ILE A 36 -6.37 -9.49 2.88
CA ILE A 36 -6.99 -10.83 2.89
C ILE A 36 -6.50 -11.71 1.74
N LEU A 37 -5.98 -11.11 0.66
CA LEU A 37 -5.48 -11.86 -0.49
C LEU A 37 -4.11 -12.46 -0.23
N HIS A 38 -3.42 -12.03 0.83
CA HIS A 38 -2.17 -12.63 1.27
C HIS A 38 -2.32 -14.14 1.54
N GLU A 39 -3.49 -14.57 2.01
CA GLU A 39 -3.79 -16.00 2.21
C GLU A 39 -3.76 -16.81 0.92
N GLN A 40 -3.98 -16.16 -0.24
CA GLN A 40 -3.97 -16.79 -1.55
C GLN A 40 -2.54 -16.95 -2.11
N GLY A 41 -1.54 -16.41 -1.42
CA GLY A 41 -0.14 -16.49 -1.78
C GLY A 41 0.56 -15.15 -1.67
N THR A 42 1.88 -15.19 -1.79
CA THR A 42 2.71 -13.98 -1.69
C THR A 42 2.57 -13.11 -2.94
N GLY A 43 2.30 -11.81 -2.75
CA GLY A 43 2.33 -10.81 -3.81
C GLY A 43 1.02 -10.69 -4.60
N ALA A 44 0.99 -9.77 -5.56
CA ALA A 44 -0.24 -9.45 -6.29
C ALA A 44 -0.78 -10.63 -7.09
N GLN A 45 -2.05 -11.02 -6.91
CA GLN A 45 -2.76 -11.90 -7.85
C GLN A 45 -4.26 -11.64 -7.92
N ARG A 46 -4.78 -11.63 -9.15
CA ARG A 46 -6.06 -12.18 -9.64
C ARG A 46 -6.15 -11.88 -11.14
N LEU A 47 -6.75 -12.77 -11.92
CA LEU A 47 -6.88 -12.56 -13.37
C LEU A 47 -8.29 -12.73 -13.97
N PHE A 48 -9.28 -13.25 -13.23
CA PHE A 48 -10.76 -13.07 -13.38
C PHE A 48 -11.44 -13.74 -12.15
N ASP A 49 -12.76 -13.61 -11.93
CA ASP A 49 -13.38 -12.47 -11.25
C ASP A 49 -14.27 -13.00 -10.11
N GLU A 50 -14.34 -12.21 -9.04
CA GLU A 50 -15.49 -11.31 -8.81
C GLU A 50 -14.99 -9.86 -8.80
#